data_AF-A0A0L8HCI8-F1
#
_entry.id   AF-A0A0L8HCI8-F1
#
_cell.length_a   1.000
_cell.length_b   1.000
_cell.length_c   1.000
_cell.angle_alpha   90.00
_cell.angle_beta   90.00
_cell.angle_gamma   90.00
#
_symmetry.space_group_name_H-M   'P 1'
#
loop_
_entity.id
_entity.type
_entity.pdbx_description
1 polymer ?
#
loop_
_entity_poly.entity_id
_entity_poly.type
_entity_poly.pdbx_seq_one_letter_code
_entity_poly.pdbx_strand_id
1 'polypeptide(L)' 'GVYKSVVLTTLFYGAETWTLYRKHINQLDAFHMRCLRNVANIKPSDHIHNSQVLTKCNTSGIEAILIKI' A
#
# COMPACT_ATOMS: atom_id res chain seq x y z
N GLY A 1 1.66 0.32 13.37
CA GLY A 1 2.26 1.49 14.04
C GLY A 1 3.06 2.36 13.08
N VAL A 2 4.08 1.84 12.40
CA VAL A 2 5.02 2.66 11.63
C VAL A 2 4.66 2.78 10.14
N TYR A 3 4.29 1.67 9.50
CA TYR A 3 3.98 1.64 8.06
C TYR A 3 2.89 2.64 7.66
N LYS A 4 1.77 2.65 8.39
CA LYS A 4 0.65 3.57 8.13
C LYS A 4 1.08 5.03 8.27
N SER A 5 1.92 5.35 9.26
CA SER A 5 2.42 6.70 9.50
C SER A 5 3.31 7.17 8.36
N VAL A 6 4.29 6.35 7.95
CA VAL A 6 5.23 6.69 6.87
C VAL A 6 4.50 6.85 5.52
N VAL A 7 3.53 5.99 5.25
CA VAL A 7 2.70 6.06 4.04
C VAL A 7 1.85 7.33 4.06
N LEU A 8 1.17 7.64 5.17
CA LEU A 8 0.40 8.88 5.31
C LEU A 8 1.27 10.13 5.12
N THR A 9 2.44 10.20 5.77
CA THR A 9 3.31 11.37 5.69
C THR A 9 3.90 11.53 4.29
N THR A 10 4.27 10.43 3.63
CA THR A 10 4.76 10.48 2.24
C THR A 10 3.66 10.95 1.28
N LEU A 11 2.41 10.54 1.53
CA LEU A 11 1.25 10.94 0.74
C LEU A 11 0.85 12.40 0.96
N PHE A 12 0.82 12.88 2.21
CA PHE A 12 0.53 14.28 2.54
C PHE A 12 1.56 15.22 1.92
N TYR A 13 2.84 14.92 2.14
CA TYR A 13 3.93 15.69 1.53
C TYR A 13 3.87 15.64 0.00
N GLY A 14 3.56 14.46 -0.54
CA GLY A 14 3.32 14.26 -1.97
C GLY A 14 2.19 15.15 -2.49
N ALA A 15 1.05 15.21 -1.79
CA ALA A 15 -0.13 16.00 -2.17
C ALA A 15 0.09 17.52 -2.08
N GLU A 16 0.88 17.97 -1.10
CA GLU A 16 1.25 19.38 -0.95
C GLU A 16 2.19 19.84 -2.06
N THR A 17 3.09 18.95 -2.50
CA THR A 17 4.11 19.32 -3.49
C THR A 17 3.63 19.05 -4.92
N TRP A 18 2.96 17.93 -5.16
CA TRP A 18 2.57 17.41 -6.47
C TRP A 18 1.09 17.00 -6.42
N THR A 19 0.23 17.53 -7.28
CA THR A 19 -1.16 17.05 -7.45
C THR A 19 -1.11 15.52 -7.58
N LEU A 20 -1.65 14.77 -6.62
CA LEU A 20 -1.47 13.31 -6.53
C LEU A 20 -1.96 12.61 -7.80
N TYR A 21 -1.06 12.39 -8.76
CA TYR A 21 -1.37 11.67 -9.99
C TYR A 21 -1.52 10.18 -9.69
N ARG A 22 -2.42 9.50 -10.41
CA ARG A 22 -2.60 8.03 -10.37
C ARG A 22 -1.29 7.24 -10.42
N LYS A 23 -0.26 7.77 -11.08
CA LYS A 23 1.07 7.15 -11.14
C LYS A 23 1.71 6.97 -9.76
N HIS A 24 1.58 7.94 -8.86
CA HIS A 24 2.13 7.84 -7.50
C HIS A 24 1.33 6.86 -6.65
N ILE A 25 0.00 6.87 -6.76
CA ILE A 25 -0.88 5.91 -6.07
C ILE A 25 -0.51 4.48 -6.47
N ASN A 26 -0.30 4.22 -7.77
CA ASN A 26 0.12 2.91 -8.25
C ASN A 26 1.49 2.46 -7.71
N GLN A 27 2.46 3.39 -7.63
CA GLN A 27 3.78 3.09 -7.06
C GLN A 27 3.69 2.76 -5.56
N LEU A 28 2.88 3.53 -4.83
CA LEU A 28 2.60 3.30 -3.43
C LEU A 28 1.91 1.96 -3.21
N ASP A 29 0.89 1.64 -4.00
CA ASP A 29 0.17 0.37 -3.89
C ASP A 29 1.07 -0.83 -4.18
N ALA A 30 1.96 -0.72 -5.17
CA ALA A 30 2.99 -1.73 -5.42
C ALA A 30 3.96 -1.90 -4.23
N PHE A 31 4.40 -0.79 -3.62
CA PHE A 31 5.23 -0.82 -2.42
C PHE A 31 4.49 -1.45 -1.24
N HIS A 32 3.22 -1.09 -1.03
CA HIS A 32 2.34 -1.69 -0.02
C HIS A 32 2.27 -3.20 -0.18
N MET A 33 1.98 -3.66 -1.38
CA MET A 33 1.87 -5.08 -1.66
C MET A 33 3.19 -5.82 -1.42
N ARG A 34 4.32 -5.20 -1.75
CA ARG A 34 5.65 -5.78 -1.47
C ARG A 34 5.90 -5.90 0.03
N CYS A 35 5.57 -4.87 0.81
CA CYS A 35 5.67 -4.91 2.27
C CYS A 35 4.78 -5.99 2.87
N LEU A 36 3.52 -6.08 2.43
CA LEU A 36 2.58 -7.10 2.92
C LEU A 36 3.03 -8.52 2.60
N ARG A 37 3.52 -8.77 1.38
CA ARG A 37 4.08 -10.07 1.00
C ARG A 37 5.28 -10.43 1.88
N ASN A 38 6.13 -9.45 2.21
CA ASN A 38 7.28 -9.66 3.09
C ASN A 38 6.85 -9.98 4.54
N VAL A 39 5.90 -9.22 5.10
CA VAL A 39 5.39 -9.44 6.47
C VAL A 39 4.62 -10.77 6.58
N ALA A 40 3.87 -11.14 5.53
CA ALA A 40 3.14 -12.40 5.47
C ALA A 40 4.02 -13.59 5.04
N ASN A 41 5.32 -13.36 4.79
CA ASN A 41 6.30 -14.33 4.30
C ASN A 41 5.84 -15.10 3.05
N ILE A 42 5.16 -14.41 2.14
CA ILE A 42 4.62 -14.97 0.89
C ILE A 42 5.68 -14.89 -0.19
N LYS A 43 6.07 -16.05 -0.72
CA LYS A 43 7.03 -16.10 -1.80
C LYS A 43 6.32 -15.79 -3.13
N PRO A 44 7.02 -15.20 -4.12
CA PRO A 44 6.47 -15.05 -5.46
C PRO A 44 6.00 -16.37 -6.08
N SER A 45 6.61 -17.49 -5.68
CA SER A 45 6.25 -18.84 -6.10
C SER A 45 4.86 -19.30 -5.64
N ASP A 46 4.34 -18.75 -4.54
CA ASP A 46 3.04 -19.16 -3.98
C ASP A 46 1.84 -18.73 -4.85
N HIS A 47 2.07 -17.92 -5.91
CA HIS A 47 1.02 -17.44 -6.83
C HIS A 47 -0.21 -16.82 -6.14
N ILE A 48 -0.03 -16.27 -4.93
CA ILE A 48 -1.12 -15.69 -4.15
C ILE A 48 -1.54 -14.36 -4.77
N HIS A 49 -2.85 -14.22 -4.99
CA HIS A 49 -3.45 -13.01 -5.54
C HIS A 49 -3.41 -11.86 -4.52
N ASN A 50 -3.30 -10.61 -4.99
CA ASN A 50 -3.19 -9.45 -4.09
C ASN A 50 -4.39 -9.33 -3.13
N SER A 51 -5.59 -9.69 -3.57
CA SER A 51 -6.79 -9.73 -2.71
C SER A 51 -6.64 -10.69 -1.52
N GLN A 52 -6.03 -11.86 -1.72
CA GLN A 52 -5.79 -12.82 -0.65
C GLN A 52 -4.72 -12.33 0.33
N VAL A 53 -3.69 -11.64 -0.17
CA VAL A 53 -2.65 -11.02 0.68
C VAL A 53 -3.26 -9.93 1.58
N LEU A 54 -4.15 -9.09 1.02
CA LEU A 54 -4.88 -8.06 1.75
C LEU A 54 -5.77 -8.65 2.85
N THR A 55 -6.55 -9.70 2.52
CA THR A 55 -7.37 -10.42 3.50
C THR A 55 -6.53 -11.05 4.60
N LYS A 56 -5.40 -11.68 4.25
CA LYS A 56 -4.50 -12.32 5.23
C LYS A 56 -3.85 -11.31 6.18
N CYS A 57 -3.59 -10.09 5.70
CA CYS A 57 -3.02 -9.01 6.52
C CYS A 57 -4.09 -8.13 7.16
N ASN A 58 -5.38 -8.44 6.98
CA ASN A 58 -6.54 -7.66 7.45
C ASN A 58 -6.43 -6.15 7.11
N THR A 59 -5.97 -5.84 5.89
CA THR A 59 -5.74 -4.46 5.43
C THR A 59 -6.41 -4.22 4.08
N SER A 60 -6.72 -2.96 3.80
CA SER A 60 -7.21 -2.51 2.48
C SER A 60 -6.06 -1.95 1.65
N GLY A 61 -6.21 -1.94 0.33
CA GLY A 61 -5.25 -1.30 -0.58
C GLY A 61 -5.09 0.20 -0.31
N ILE A 62 -4.00 0.80 -0.80
CA ILE A 62 -3.68 2.19 -0.47
C ILE A 62 -4.75 3.17 -0.93
N GLU A 63 -5.35 2.95 -2.11
CA GLU A 63 -6.42 3.79 -2.62
C GLU A 63 -7.63 3.83 -1.67
N ALA A 64 -8.00 2.69 -1.09
CA ALA A 64 -9.09 2.62 -0.11
C ALA A 64 -8.74 3.27 1.23
N ILE A 65 -7.46 3.30 1.60
CA ILE A 65 -6.97 4.04 2.78
C ILE A 65 -7.02 5.55 2.52
N LEU A 66 -6.70 5.97 1.30
CA LEU A 66 -6.73 7.37 0.88
C LEU A 66 -8.15 7.94 0.79
N ILE A 67 -9.11 7.16 0.30
CA ILE A 67 -10.53 7.56 0.24
C ILE A 67 -11.16 7.65 1.64
N LYS A 68 -10.57 6.99 2.65
CA LYS A 68 -11.06 6.99 4.04
C LYS A 68 -10.41 8.06 4.94
N ILE A 69 -9.47 8.84 4.42
CA ILE A 69 -8.93 10.03 5.10
C ILE A 69 -9.82 11.21 4.74
#